data_AF-A0A959EQX4-F1
#
_entry.id   AF-A0A959EQX4-F1
#
_cell.length_a   1.000
_cell.length_b   1.000
_cell.length_c   1.000
_cell.angle_alpha   90.00
_cell.angle_beta   90.00
_cell.angle_gamma   90.00
#
_symmetry.space_group_name_H-M   'P 1'
#
loop_
_entity.id
_entity.type
_entity.pdbx_description
1 polymer ?
#
loop_
_entity_poly.entity_id
_entity_poly.type
_entity_poly.pdbx_seq_one_letter_code
_entity_poly.pdbx_strand_id
1 'polypeptide(L)'
;HFWASAVLVVAWWGYLGVMHSNGRRLFSGRILLGAAVLLLLAWLGNWWQRPTTFFWMGYGRQGLGEYLLWQWGAWLPWIAFALPGCWDLLQRARRGEELALLLGGMGLSTLLAGSPAFQLVMALVVAKAVQWYFDPKYPYRNGVRSIAVLHLVLLFCAAAVGMMGGFLELGPAGFRLGMALGAAYWIPSFLLVIGLFGLRRRLVEASAAFGGLLLTLVFWTQAGPWLESYRGMPRELVQEAATWREDGEEVWFAVDDEACRRSLSLYGLLYLGAPPETTPERPSGLVLAD
;
A
#
# COMPACT_ATOMS: atom_id res chain seq x y z
N HIS A 1 -6.92 -16.33 10.43
CA HIS A 1 -5.63 -16.83 9.89
C HIS A 1 -5.79 -18.10 9.05
N PHE A 2 -6.56 -19.11 9.49
CA PHE A 2 -6.73 -20.36 8.71
C PHE A 2 -7.16 -20.17 7.25
N TRP A 3 -8.17 -19.32 6.98
CA TRP A 3 -8.64 -19.08 5.61
C TRP A 3 -7.57 -18.53 4.67
N ALA A 4 -6.75 -17.57 5.12
CA ALA A 4 -5.65 -17.04 4.33
C ALA A 4 -4.58 -18.10 4.04
N SER A 5 -4.23 -18.93 5.04
CA SER A 5 -3.30 -20.05 4.85
C SER A 5 -3.85 -21.10 3.90
N ALA A 6 -5.15 -21.42 4.00
CA ALA A 6 -5.83 -22.34 3.09
C ALA A 6 -5.86 -21.80 1.66
N VAL A 7 -6.24 -20.53 1.46
CA VAL A 7 -6.20 -19.86 0.16
C VAL A 7 -4.79 -19.87 -0.41
N LEU A 8 -3.77 -19.56 0.40
CA LEU A 8 -2.38 -19.54 -0.04
C LEU A 8 -1.94 -20.92 -0.54
N VAL A 9 -2.17 -21.98 0.24
CA VAL A 9 -1.79 -23.35 -0.13
C VAL A 9 -2.58 -23.81 -1.35
N VAL A 10 -3.90 -23.66 -1.36
CA VAL A 10 -4.78 -24.10 -2.46
C VAL A 10 -4.48 -23.35 -3.75
N ALA A 11 -4.35 -22.02 -3.69
CA ALA A 11 -4.03 -21.21 -4.87
C ALA A 11 -2.64 -21.53 -5.42
N TRP A 12 -1.64 -21.70 -4.53
CA TRP A 12 -0.29 -22.04 -4.96
C TRP A 12 -0.22 -23.43 -5.59
N TRP A 13 -0.88 -24.43 -4.97
CA TRP A 13 -0.97 -25.77 -5.53
C TRP A 13 -1.74 -25.82 -6.84
N GLY A 14 -2.88 -25.14 -6.91
CA GLY A 14 -3.67 -25.05 -8.14
C GLY A 14 -2.87 -24.43 -9.27
N TYR A 15 -2.15 -23.34 -8.98
CA TYR A 15 -1.26 -22.69 -9.93
C TYR A 15 -0.17 -23.63 -10.44
N LEU A 16 0.58 -24.27 -9.54
CA LEU A 16 1.65 -25.20 -9.92
C LEU A 16 1.10 -26.44 -10.63
N GLY A 17 -0.08 -26.93 -10.23
CA GLY A 17 -0.76 -28.05 -10.87
C GLY A 17 -1.10 -27.80 -12.34
N VAL A 18 -1.44 -26.56 -12.68
CA VAL A 18 -1.79 -26.13 -14.06
C VAL A 18 -0.56 -25.73 -14.87
N MET A 19 0.36 -24.96 -14.28
CA MET A 19 1.45 -24.31 -15.02
C MET A 19 2.75 -25.14 -15.09
N HIS A 20 3.00 -26.03 -14.12
CA HIS A 20 4.22 -26.82 -14.08
C HIS A 20 4.07 -28.11 -14.89
N SER A 21 5.08 -28.49 -15.69
CA SER A 21 5.04 -29.71 -16.53
C SER A 21 4.80 -30.99 -15.72
N ASN A 22 5.42 -31.08 -14.54
CA ASN A 22 5.20 -32.16 -13.57
C ASN A 22 4.07 -31.88 -12.55
N GLY A 23 3.24 -30.86 -12.78
CA GLY A 23 2.21 -30.40 -11.83
C GLY A 23 1.22 -31.49 -11.41
N ARG A 24 0.93 -32.45 -12.30
CA ARG A 24 0.06 -33.61 -11.98
C ARG A 24 0.58 -34.47 -10.84
N ARG A 25 1.90 -34.52 -10.61
CA ARG A 25 2.49 -35.27 -9.48
C ARG A 25 2.16 -34.61 -8.14
N LEU A 26 1.84 -33.32 -8.09
CA LEU A 26 1.42 -32.63 -6.86
C LEU A 26 0.10 -33.18 -6.31
N PHE A 27 -0.76 -33.72 -7.19
CA PHE A 27 -2.00 -34.40 -6.81
C PHE A 27 -1.78 -35.87 -6.41
N SER A 28 -0.53 -36.32 -6.29
CA SER A 28 -0.26 -37.64 -5.70
C SER A 28 -0.62 -37.63 -4.22
N GLY A 29 -1.18 -38.74 -3.72
CA GLY A 29 -1.70 -38.84 -2.36
C GLY A 29 -0.67 -38.50 -1.27
N ARG A 30 0.63 -38.72 -1.52
CA ARG A 30 1.71 -38.39 -0.57
C ARG A 30 1.91 -36.88 -0.39
N ILE A 31 1.89 -36.12 -1.50
CA ILE A 31 2.06 -34.66 -1.48
C ILE A 31 0.79 -34.01 -0.92
N LEU A 32 -0.39 -34.51 -1.31
CA LEU A 32 -1.67 -34.10 -0.76
C LEU A 32 -1.72 -34.26 0.77
N LEU A 33 -1.27 -35.41 1.29
CA LEU A 33 -1.18 -35.65 2.72
C LEU A 33 -0.20 -34.67 3.40
N GLY A 34 0.94 -34.36 2.75
CA GLY A 34 1.89 -33.37 3.22
C GLY A 34 1.27 -31.98 3.44
N ALA A 35 0.55 -31.42 2.46
CA ALA A 35 -0.07 -30.12 2.72
C ALA A 35 -1.36 -30.18 3.54
N ALA A 36 -2.07 -31.31 3.59
CA ALA A 36 -3.13 -31.52 4.58
C ALA A 36 -2.57 -31.43 6.00
N VAL A 37 -1.39 -32.03 6.25
CA VAL A 37 -0.67 -31.89 7.53
C VAL A 37 -0.25 -30.45 7.78
N LEU A 38 0.30 -29.74 6.78
CA LEU A 38 0.65 -28.32 6.95
C LEU A 38 -0.57 -27.43 7.26
N LEU A 39 -1.69 -27.67 6.59
CA LEU A 39 -2.95 -26.97 6.86
C LEU A 39 -3.49 -27.28 8.26
N LEU A 40 -3.39 -28.54 8.69
CA LEU A 40 -3.74 -28.96 10.04
C LEU A 40 -2.85 -28.28 11.09
N LEU A 41 -1.54 -28.23 10.87
CA LEU A 41 -0.61 -27.53 11.75
C LEU A 41 -0.88 -26.02 11.80
N ALA A 42 -1.16 -25.39 10.65
CA ALA A 42 -1.56 -23.98 10.59
C ALA A 42 -2.88 -23.72 11.32
N TRP A 43 -3.84 -24.66 11.22
CA TRP A 43 -5.10 -24.61 11.94
C TRP A 43 -4.91 -24.73 13.46
N LEU A 44 -4.12 -25.72 13.90
CA LEU A 44 -3.78 -25.94 15.31
C LEU A 44 -3.03 -24.73 15.91
N GLY A 45 -2.05 -24.18 15.17
CA GLY A 45 -1.31 -22.99 15.60
C GLY A 45 -2.21 -21.76 15.74
N ASN A 46 -3.21 -21.62 14.84
CA ASN A 46 -4.20 -20.56 14.94
C ASN A 46 -5.18 -20.76 16.11
N TRP A 47 -5.39 -22.00 16.58
CA TRP A 47 -6.20 -22.29 17.76
C TRP A 47 -5.49 -21.87 19.05
N TRP A 48 -4.16 -21.90 19.06
CA TRP A 48 -3.32 -21.46 20.19
C TRP A 48 -3.20 -19.94 20.30
N GLN A 49 -3.29 -19.23 19.18
CA GLN A 49 -3.26 -17.77 19.18
C GLN A 49 -4.64 -17.22 19.58
N ARG A 50 -4.69 -16.45 20.67
CA ARG A 50 -5.86 -15.62 21.02
C ARG A 50 -6.28 -14.79 19.79
N PRO A 51 -7.56 -14.39 19.65
CA PRO A 51 -8.04 -13.63 18.49
C PRO A 51 -7.36 -12.26 18.41
N THR A 52 -6.14 -12.23 17.91
CA THR A 52 -5.41 -11.01 17.62
C THR A 52 -5.88 -10.55 16.26
N THR A 53 -6.93 -9.73 16.29
CA THR A 53 -7.36 -8.88 15.17
C THR A 53 -6.26 -7.92 14.69
N PHE A 54 -5.13 -7.82 15.40
CA PHE A 54 -4.13 -6.77 15.25
C PHE A 54 -3.15 -6.91 14.06
N PHE A 55 -2.89 -8.11 13.51
CA PHE A 55 -1.87 -8.23 12.46
C PHE A 55 -2.41 -8.07 11.03
N TRP A 56 -3.72 -8.08 10.85
CA TRP A 56 -4.34 -7.69 9.59
C TRP A 56 -4.77 -6.24 9.76
N MET A 57 -4.17 -5.30 9.03
CA MET A 57 -4.65 -3.92 8.91
C MET A 57 -6.08 -3.91 8.35
N GLY A 58 -7.10 -4.30 9.11
CA GLY A 58 -8.52 -4.23 8.72
C GLY A 58 -8.85 -4.74 7.31
N TYR A 59 -8.04 -5.60 6.68
CA TYR A 59 -8.16 -5.90 5.25
C TYR A 59 -9.48 -6.61 4.89
N GLY A 60 -10.15 -7.22 5.87
CA GLY A 60 -11.50 -7.76 5.69
C GLY A 60 -12.59 -6.69 5.51
N ARG A 61 -12.30 -5.42 5.86
CA ARG A 61 -13.18 -4.26 5.63
C ARG A 61 -12.84 -3.46 4.38
N GLN A 62 -11.59 -3.52 3.91
CA GLN A 62 -11.14 -2.79 2.73
C GLN A 62 -11.54 -3.56 1.46
N GLY A 63 -12.01 -2.85 0.44
CA GLY A 63 -12.27 -3.46 -0.86
C GLY A 63 -10.99 -4.05 -1.46
N LEU A 64 -11.10 -5.10 -2.28
CA LEU A 64 -9.96 -5.68 -3.00
C LEU A 64 -9.18 -4.60 -3.79
N GLY A 65 -9.88 -3.60 -4.33
CA GLY A 65 -9.28 -2.49 -5.05
C GLY A 65 -8.37 -1.63 -4.17
N GLU A 66 -8.82 -1.24 -2.98
CA GLU A 66 -8.01 -0.48 -2.02
C GLU A 66 -6.78 -1.28 -1.58
N TYR A 67 -6.96 -2.56 -1.28
CA TYR A 67 -5.84 -3.45 -0.95
C TYR A 67 -4.79 -3.45 -2.07
N LEU A 68 -5.20 -3.65 -3.32
CA LEU A 68 -4.29 -3.63 -4.45
C LEU A 68 -3.59 -2.27 -4.60
N LEU A 69 -4.32 -1.17 -4.42
CA LEU A 69 -3.74 0.18 -4.47
C LEU A 69 -2.66 0.38 -3.40
N TRP A 70 -2.92 -0.05 -2.15
CA TRP A 70 -1.93 0.02 -1.07
C TRP A 70 -0.70 -0.84 -1.36
N GLN A 71 -0.92 -2.06 -1.86
CA GLN A 71 0.19 -2.95 -2.20
C GLN A 71 1.05 -2.37 -3.32
N TRP A 72 0.44 -1.85 -4.39
CA TRP A 72 1.18 -1.19 -5.48
C TRP A 72 1.82 0.13 -5.06
N GLY A 73 1.19 0.89 -4.17
CA GLY A 73 1.72 2.11 -3.58
C GLY A 73 3.05 1.87 -2.85
N ALA A 74 3.17 0.75 -2.12
CA ALA A 74 4.41 0.36 -1.45
C ALA A 74 5.57 0.12 -2.44
N TRP A 75 5.27 -0.25 -3.69
CA TRP A 75 6.26 -0.50 -4.74
C TRP A 75 6.59 0.71 -5.60
N LEU A 76 6.02 1.89 -5.33
CA LEU A 76 6.26 3.10 -6.13
C LEU A 76 7.74 3.39 -6.37
N PRO A 77 8.66 3.32 -5.38
CA PRO A 77 10.10 3.57 -5.61
C PRO A 77 10.74 2.61 -6.63
N TRP A 78 10.12 1.44 -6.82
CA TRP A 78 10.61 0.36 -7.67
C TRP A 78 9.71 0.10 -8.88
N ILE A 79 8.73 0.97 -9.16
CA ILE A 79 7.68 0.69 -10.15
C ILE A 79 8.24 0.49 -11.57
N ALA A 80 9.33 1.19 -11.89
CA ALA A 80 10.07 1.05 -13.15
C ALA A 80 10.57 -0.37 -13.40
N PHE A 81 10.87 -1.12 -12.33
CA PHE A 81 11.27 -2.52 -12.40
C PHE A 81 10.12 -3.48 -12.15
N ALA A 82 9.18 -3.12 -11.28
CA ALA A 82 8.07 -3.99 -10.91
C ALA A 82 7.19 -4.36 -12.12
N LEU A 83 6.79 -3.38 -12.94
CA LEU A 83 5.91 -3.67 -14.08
C LEU A 83 6.60 -4.52 -15.17
N PRO A 84 7.79 -4.16 -15.69
CA PRO A 84 8.48 -5.00 -16.67
C PRO A 84 8.95 -6.32 -16.07
N GLY A 85 9.30 -6.34 -14.78
CA GLY A 85 9.69 -7.52 -14.05
C GLY A 85 8.56 -8.54 -13.94
N CYS A 86 7.35 -8.12 -13.57
CA CYS A 86 6.17 -8.98 -13.56
C CYS A 86 5.82 -9.50 -14.96
N TRP A 87 5.95 -8.64 -15.98
CA TRP A 87 5.71 -9.04 -17.37
C TRP A 87 6.72 -10.08 -17.85
N ASP A 88 8.01 -9.87 -17.59
CA ASP A 88 9.07 -10.82 -17.93
C ASP A 88 8.91 -12.14 -17.16
N LEU A 89 8.57 -12.06 -15.86
CA LEU A 89 8.28 -13.23 -15.03
C LEU A 89 7.13 -14.06 -15.62
N LEU A 90 6.05 -13.42 -16.06
CA LEU A 90 4.92 -14.09 -16.69
C LEU A 90 5.33 -14.80 -17.98
N GLN A 91 6.16 -14.17 -18.81
CA GLN A 91 6.65 -14.80 -20.03
C GLN A 91 7.58 -15.97 -19.76
N ARG A 92 8.45 -15.86 -18.76
CA ARG A 92 9.35 -16.94 -18.33
C ARG A 92 8.58 -18.11 -17.72
N ALA A 93 7.53 -17.82 -16.94
CA ALA A 93 6.61 -18.82 -16.42
C ALA A 93 5.91 -19.59 -17.56
N ARG A 94 5.47 -18.89 -18.62
CA ARG A 94 4.92 -19.53 -19.83
C ARG A 94 5.93 -20.39 -20.59
N ARG A 95 7.23 -20.12 -20.45
CA ARG A 95 8.32 -20.95 -21.02
C ARG A 95 8.74 -22.10 -20.08
N GLY A 96 8.11 -22.23 -18.92
CA GLY A 96 8.41 -23.29 -17.95
C GLY A 96 9.67 -23.06 -17.12
N GLU A 97 10.18 -21.82 -17.02
CA GLU A 97 11.32 -21.53 -16.14
C GLU A 97 10.91 -21.72 -14.68
N GLU A 98 11.60 -22.63 -13.96
CA GLU A 98 11.21 -23.07 -12.61
C GLU A 98 11.10 -21.92 -11.61
N LEU A 99 12.09 -21.02 -11.58
CA LEU A 99 12.08 -19.87 -10.68
C LEU A 99 10.90 -18.94 -10.97
N ALA A 100 10.55 -18.74 -12.24
CA ALA A 100 9.43 -17.88 -12.64
C ALA A 100 8.08 -18.51 -12.27
N LEU A 101 7.95 -19.83 -12.40
CA LEU A 101 6.78 -20.57 -11.92
C LEU A 101 6.62 -20.48 -10.40
N LEU A 102 7.71 -20.62 -9.64
CA LEU A 102 7.68 -20.52 -8.18
C LEU A 102 7.29 -19.10 -7.73
N LEU A 103 7.97 -18.07 -8.25
CA LEU A 103 7.67 -16.67 -7.90
C LEU A 103 6.28 -16.25 -8.37
N GLY A 104 5.86 -16.66 -9.58
CA GLY A 104 4.53 -16.37 -10.10
C GLY A 104 3.42 -17.01 -9.26
N GLY A 105 3.61 -18.28 -8.87
CA GLY A 105 2.67 -18.99 -8.01
C GLY A 105 2.60 -18.42 -6.60
N MET A 106 3.75 -18.11 -5.99
CA MET A 106 3.80 -17.45 -4.68
C MET A 106 3.20 -16.04 -4.73
N GLY A 107 3.47 -15.29 -5.80
CA GLY A 107 2.93 -13.94 -5.98
C GLY A 107 1.41 -13.97 -6.08
N LEU A 108 0.86 -14.86 -6.90
CA LEU A 108 -0.59 -15.01 -7.04
C LEU A 108 -1.24 -15.48 -5.74
N SER A 109 -0.67 -16.49 -5.06
CA SER A 109 -1.26 -17.04 -3.84
C SER A 109 -1.22 -16.06 -2.67
N THR A 110 -0.12 -15.34 -2.50
CA THR A 110 0.01 -14.31 -1.46
C THR A 110 -0.86 -13.09 -1.73
N LEU A 111 -1.03 -12.71 -3.01
CA LEU A 111 -1.96 -11.66 -3.41
C LEU A 111 -3.41 -12.03 -3.07
N LEU A 112 -3.86 -13.23 -3.47
CA LEU A 112 -5.22 -13.73 -3.20
C LEU A 112 -5.49 -13.94 -1.71
N ALA A 113 -4.47 -14.33 -0.95
CA ALA A 113 -4.57 -14.49 0.49
C ALA A 113 -4.56 -13.15 1.26
N GLY A 114 -4.34 -12.01 0.58
CA GLY A 114 -4.17 -10.71 1.25
C GLY A 114 -2.88 -10.60 2.08
N SER A 115 -1.91 -11.48 1.84
CA SER A 115 -0.78 -11.69 2.75
C SER A 115 0.31 -10.63 2.60
N PRO A 116 0.91 -10.15 3.70
CA PRO A 116 2.09 -9.29 3.63
C PRO A 116 3.29 -9.99 2.96
N ALA A 117 3.29 -11.32 2.88
CA ALA A 117 4.29 -12.08 2.13
C ALA A 117 4.32 -11.71 0.63
N PHE A 118 3.22 -11.16 0.09
CA PHE A 118 3.21 -10.61 -1.27
C PHE A 118 4.31 -9.55 -1.45
N GLN A 119 4.57 -8.76 -0.41
CA GLN A 119 5.60 -7.75 -0.46
C GLN A 119 7.01 -8.37 -0.60
N LEU A 120 7.27 -9.48 0.09
CA LEU A 120 8.54 -10.20 -0.04
C LEU A 120 8.71 -10.82 -1.43
N VAL A 121 7.64 -11.39 -2.00
CA VAL A 121 7.69 -11.96 -3.34
C VAL A 121 7.97 -10.87 -4.38
N MET A 122 7.29 -9.72 -4.27
CA MET A 122 7.53 -8.59 -5.16
C MET A 122 8.94 -8.00 -5.01
N ALA A 123 9.50 -7.95 -3.80
CA ALA A 123 10.90 -7.58 -3.60
C ALA A 123 11.86 -8.49 -4.38
N LEU A 124 11.62 -9.80 -4.37
CA LEU A 124 12.42 -10.77 -5.12
C LEU A 124 12.26 -10.58 -6.64
N VAL A 125 11.04 -10.35 -7.12
CA VAL A 125 10.77 -10.07 -8.54
C VAL A 125 11.50 -8.79 -8.99
N VAL A 126 11.42 -7.72 -8.20
CA VAL A 126 12.13 -6.46 -8.46
C VAL A 126 13.65 -6.66 -8.44
N ALA A 127 14.18 -7.34 -7.42
CA ALA A 127 15.62 -7.62 -7.32
C ALA A 127 16.11 -8.39 -8.56
N LYS A 128 15.32 -9.34 -9.05
CA LYS A 128 15.65 -10.09 -10.27
C LYS A 128 15.54 -9.22 -11.52
N ALA A 129 14.52 -8.38 -11.63
CA ALA A 129 14.37 -7.43 -12.73
C ALA A 129 15.53 -6.43 -12.79
N VAL A 130 16.03 -5.95 -11.64
CA VAL A 130 17.23 -5.11 -11.55
C VAL A 130 18.45 -5.86 -12.07
N GLN A 131 18.65 -7.12 -11.66
CA GLN A 131 19.76 -7.94 -12.18
C GLN A 131 19.69 -8.10 -13.71
N TRP A 132 18.51 -8.44 -14.23
CA TRP A 132 18.29 -8.62 -15.67
C TRP A 132 18.48 -7.32 -16.44
N TYR A 133 18.08 -6.17 -15.90
CA TYR A 133 18.25 -4.88 -16.57
C TYR A 133 19.70 -4.61 -17.02
N PHE A 134 20.67 -4.99 -16.17
CA PHE A 134 22.10 -4.81 -16.45
C PHE A 134 22.68 -5.87 -17.39
N ASP A 135 21.96 -6.95 -17.68
CA ASP A 135 22.33 -7.89 -18.73
C ASP A 135 22.16 -7.21 -20.11
N PRO A 136 23.21 -7.16 -20.96
CA PRO A 136 23.11 -6.62 -22.32
C PRO A 136 22.01 -7.25 -23.18
N LYS A 137 21.63 -8.51 -22.90
CA LYS A 137 20.64 -9.27 -23.67
C LYS A 137 19.19 -9.04 -23.22
N TYR A 138 18.96 -8.18 -22.23
CA TYR A 138 17.62 -8.00 -21.67
C TYR A 138 16.68 -7.21 -22.61
N PRO A 139 15.58 -7.82 -23.08
CA PRO A 139 14.71 -7.20 -24.10
C PRO A 139 13.87 -6.02 -23.58
N TYR A 140 13.57 -5.97 -22.28
CA TYR A 140 12.67 -4.95 -21.70
C TYR A 140 13.40 -3.72 -21.16
N ARG A 141 14.68 -3.53 -21.50
CA ARG A 141 15.49 -2.40 -21.02
C ARG A 141 14.85 -1.05 -21.33
N ASN A 142 14.29 -0.88 -22.53
CA ASN A 142 13.62 0.35 -22.93
C ASN A 142 12.31 0.56 -22.16
N GLY A 143 11.57 -0.51 -21.86
CA GLY A 143 10.36 -0.44 -21.05
C GLY A 143 10.63 0.10 -19.64
N VAL A 144 11.68 -0.40 -18.98
CA VAL A 144 12.12 0.10 -17.66
C VAL A 144 12.45 1.60 -17.72
N ARG A 145 13.20 2.04 -18.73
CA ARG A 145 13.56 3.46 -18.91
C ARG A 145 12.34 4.33 -19.14
N SER A 146 11.42 3.93 -20.02
CA SER A 146 10.21 4.68 -20.32
C SER A 146 9.31 4.81 -19.09
N ILE A 147 9.12 3.72 -18.33
CA ILE A 147 8.32 3.75 -17.10
C ILE A 147 9.00 4.63 -16.04
N ALA A 148 10.32 4.59 -15.91
CA ALA A 148 11.04 5.45 -14.97
C ALA A 148 10.87 6.94 -15.29
N VAL A 149 10.95 7.32 -16.57
CA VAL A 149 10.74 8.71 -17.02
C VAL A 149 9.29 9.12 -16.80
N LEU A 150 8.33 8.26 -17.18
CA LEU A 150 6.90 8.52 -16.97
C LEU A 150 6.59 8.71 -15.49
N HIS A 151 7.11 7.82 -14.64
CA HIS A 151 6.97 7.89 -13.18
C HIS A 151 7.53 9.20 -12.62
N LEU A 152 8.72 9.62 -13.07
CA LEU A 152 9.32 10.89 -12.66
C LEU A 152 8.45 12.10 -13.02
N VAL A 153 7.86 12.12 -14.23
CA VAL A 153 6.97 13.20 -14.68
C VAL A 153 5.67 13.20 -13.88
N LEU A 154 5.05 12.03 -13.71
CA LEU A 154 3.83 11.89 -12.90
C LEU A 154 4.07 12.32 -11.46
N LEU A 155 5.24 11.97 -10.91
CA LEU A 155 5.63 12.36 -9.57
C LEU A 155 5.80 13.88 -9.43
N PHE A 156 6.38 14.53 -10.44
CA PHE A 156 6.48 16.00 -10.46
C PHE A 156 5.09 16.65 -10.44
N CYS A 157 4.18 16.18 -11.30
CA CYS A 157 2.80 16.66 -11.34
C CYS A 157 2.08 16.41 -10.00
N ALA A 158 2.23 15.21 -9.43
CA ALA A 158 1.63 14.85 -8.14
C ALA A 158 2.18 15.71 -7.00
N ALA A 159 3.48 16.03 -7.00
CA ALA A 159 4.06 16.94 -6.02
C ALA A 159 3.49 18.36 -6.17
N ALA A 160 3.35 18.87 -7.39
CA ALA A 160 2.76 20.20 -7.64
C ALA A 160 1.29 20.28 -7.18
N VAL A 161 0.49 19.26 -7.52
CA VAL A 161 -0.90 19.16 -7.06
C VAL A 161 -0.97 19.01 -5.54
N GLY A 162 -0.11 18.19 -4.95
CA GLY A 162 -0.03 17.99 -3.50
C GLY A 162 0.37 19.26 -2.75
N MET A 163 1.28 20.08 -3.30
CA MET A 163 1.63 21.38 -2.74
C MET A 163 0.47 22.37 -2.82
N MET A 164 -0.24 22.42 -3.95
CA MET A 164 -1.42 23.29 -4.11
C MET A 164 -2.55 22.85 -3.17
N GLY A 165 -2.91 21.57 -3.17
CA GLY A 165 -3.94 21.03 -2.28
C GLY A 165 -3.57 21.20 -0.80
N GLY A 166 -2.31 20.93 -0.44
CA GLY A 166 -1.81 21.18 0.91
C GLY A 166 -1.88 22.66 1.31
N PHE A 167 -1.66 23.59 0.37
CA PHE A 167 -1.83 25.02 0.64
C PHE A 167 -3.29 25.41 0.85
N LEU A 168 -4.19 24.91 0.02
CA LEU A 168 -5.62 25.24 0.11
C LEU A 168 -6.25 24.73 1.41
N GLU A 169 -5.84 23.55 1.88
CA GLU A 169 -6.43 22.90 3.07
C GLU A 169 -5.73 23.28 4.37
N LEU A 170 -4.39 23.42 4.35
CA LEU A 170 -3.56 23.58 5.55
C LEU A 170 -2.72 24.88 5.54
N GLY A 171 -2.92 25.75 4.55
CA GLY A 171 -2.17 26.98 4.40
C GLY A 171 -0.67 26.77 4.20
N PRO A 172 0.18 27.67 4.73
CA PRO A 172 1.63 27.59 4.56
C PRO A 172 2.27 26.29 5.07
N ALA A 173 1.67 25.65 6.08
CA ALA A 173 2.18 24.41 6.66
C ALA A 173 2.04 23.23 5.67
N GLY A 174 0.87 23.06 5.05
CA GLY A 174 0.66 22.00 4.06
C GLY A 174 1.48 22.19 2.80
N PHE A 175 1.70 23.43 2.37
CA PHE A 175 2.60 23.71 1.25
C PHE A 175 4.04 23.23 1.55
N ARG A 176 4.56 23.55 2.75
CA ARG A 176 5.91 23.11 3.18
C ARG A 176 5.98 21.59 3.30
N LEU A 177 4.95 20.95 3.82
CA LEU A 177 4.86 19.49 3.91
C LEU A 177 4.87 18.85 2.50
N GLY A 178 4.03 19.36 1.60
CA GLY A 178 3.97 18.91 0.21
C GLY A 178 5.31 19.07 -0.52
N MET A 179 5.99 20.20 -0.28
CA MET A 179 7.33 20.44 -0.81
C MET A 179 8.36 19.44 -0.25
N ALA A 180 8.34 19.18 1.06
CA ALA A 180 9.26 18.25 1.69
C ALA A 180 9.05 16.81 1.18
N LEU A 181 7.81 16.33 1.13
CA LEU A 181 7.46 15.02 0.59
C LEU A 181 7.80 14.91 -0.91
N GLY A 182 7.45 15.94 -1.69
CA GLY A 182 7.74 16.02 -3.11
C GLY A 182 9.25 15.96 -3.37
N ALA A 183 10.05 16.80 -2.72
CA ALA A 183 11.50 16.81 -2.88
C ALA A 183 12.15 15.50 -2.41
N ALA A 184 11.72 14.96 -1.26
CA ALA A 184 12.27 13.73 -0.69
C ALA A 184 12.11 12.52 -1.61
N TYR A 185 11.05 12.47 -2.41
CA TYR A 185 10.79 11.36 -3.32
C TYR A 185 11.20 11.66 -4.77
N TRP A 186 11.07 12.91 -5.22
CA TRP A 186 11.40 13.31 -6.59
C TRP A 186 12.91 13.31 -6.86
N ILE A 187 13.74 13.80 -5.92
CA ILE A 187 15.19 13.87 -6.09
C ILE A 187 15.80 12.46 -6.27
N PRO A 188 15.53 11.47 -5.40
CA PRO A 188 15.98 10.10 -5.63
C PRO A 188 15.42 9.51 -6.93
N SER A 189 14.15 9.78 -7.27
CA SER A 189 13.57 9.30 -8.54
C SER A 189 14.29 9.88 -9.77
N PHE A 190 14.74 11.14 -9.70
CA PHE A 190 15.55 11.75 -10.75
C PHE A 190 16.93 11.08 -10.86
N LEU A 191 17.59 10.80 -9.73
CA LEU A 191 18.85 10.07 -9.69
C LEU A 191 18.70 8.63 -10.22
N LEU A 192 17.55 8.00 -10.00
CA LEU A 192 17.22 6.68 -10.56
C LEU A 192 17.21 6.72 -12.08
N VAL A 193 16.55 7.72 -12.67
CA VAL A 193 16.55 7.92 -14.14
C VAL A 193 17.98 8.10 -14.65
N ILE A 194 18.78 8.97 -14.03
CA ILE A 194 20.20 9.15 -14.40
C ILE A 194 20.97 7.81 -14.31
N GLY A 195 20.75 7.04 -13.24
CA GLY A 195 21.38 5.74 -13.04
C GLY A 195 21.02 4.71 -14.12
N LEU A 196 19.75 4.69 -14.54
CA LEU A 196 19.25 3.81 -15.61
C LEU A 196 19.88 4.17 -16.97
N PHE A 197 19.89 5.44 -17.35
CA PHE A 197 20.49 5.87 -18.61
C PHE A 197 22.02 5.72 -18.61
N GLY A 198 22.67 5.97 -17.47
CA GLY A 198 24.11 5.79 -17.29
C GLY A 198 24.56 4.35 -17.05
N LEU A 199 23.64 3.38 -16.99
CA LEU A 199 23.91 1.97 -16.65
C LEU A 199 24.74 1.80 -15.35
N ARG A 200 24.52 2.67 -14.36
CA ARG A 200 25.24 2.67 -13.08
C ARG A 200 24.45 1.91 -12.01
N ARG A 201 24.73 0.61 -11.86
CA ARG A 201 24.01 -0.28 -10.93
C ARG A 201 23.88 0.25 -9.50
N ARG A 202 24.99 0.69 -8.90
CA ARG A 202 24.98 1.25 -7.54
C ARG A 202 24.10 2.49 -7.41
N LEU A 203 24.07 3.34 -8.43
CA LEU A 203 23.24 4.54 -8.42
C LEU A 203 21.75 4.18 -8.49
N VAL A 204 21.38 3.20 -9.32
CA VAL A 204 20.01 2.67 -9.42
C VAL A 204 19.55 2.07 -8.09
N GLU A 205 20.35 1.19 -7.51
CA GLU A 205 20.01 0.52 -6.24
C GLU A 205 19.90 1.52 -5.10
N ALA A 206 20.87 2.44 -4.97
CA ALA A 206 20.86 3.47 -3.94
C ALA A 206 19.68 4.44 -4.11
N SER A 207 19.45 4.96 -5.31
CA SER A 207 18.37 5.93 -5.55
C SER A 207 16.98 5.35 -5.27
N ALA A 208 16.70 4.13 -5.69
CA ALA A 208 15.42 3.48 -5.41
C ALA A 208 15.25 3.17 -3.90
N ALA A 209 16.32 2.70 -3.23
CA ALA A 209 16.30 2.45 -1.78
C ALA A 209 16.12 3.74 -0.97
N PHE A 210 16.88 4.78 -1.28
CA PHE A 210 16.76 6.09 -0.63
C PHE A 210 15.40 6.74 -0.91
N GLY A 211 14.86 6.61 -2.13
CA GLY A 211 13.53 7.13 -2.46
C GLY A 211 12.44 6.54 -1.57
N GLY A 212 12.44 5.22 -1.38
CA GLY A 212 11.52 4.57 -0.45
C GLY A 212 11.75 4.98 1.01
N LEU A 213 12.99 4.90 1.47
CA LEU A 213 13.33 5.18 2.87
C LEU A 213 13.06 6.63 3.26
N LEU A 214 13.42 7.60 2.42
CA LEU A 214 13.18 9.03 2.68
C LEU A 214 11.69 9.34 2.67
N LEU A 215 10.92 8.80 1.72
CA LEU A 215 9.48 9.00 1.70
C LEU A 215 8.83 8.44 2.97
N THR A 216 9.19 7.21 3.37
CA THR A 216 8.69 6.61 4.61
C THR A 216 9.09 7.45 5.83
N LEU A 217 10.34 7.91 5.93
CA LEU A 217 10.81 8.72 7.04
C LEU A 217 10.06 10.06 7.13
N VAL A 218 9.95 10.79 6.02
CA VAL A 218 9.26 12.09 5.99
C VAL A 218 7.77 11.90 6.26
N PHE A 219 7.16 10.85 5.72
CA PHE A 219 5.78 10.52 6.03
C PHE A 219 5.58 10.31 7.54
N TRP A 220 6.38 9.48 8.20
CA TRP A 220 6.19 9.21 9.63
C TRP A 220 6.60 10.35 10.56
N THR A 221 7.59 11.15 10.19
CA THR A 221 8.10 12.24 11.05
C THR A 221 7.37 13.56 10.84
N GLN A 222 6.87 13.83 9.63
CA GLN A 222 6.21 15.08 9.29
C GLN A 222 4.72 14.86 9.03
N ALA A 223 4.34 13.95 8.13
CA ALA A 223 2.92 13.81 7.77
C ALA A 223 2.09 13.10 8.86
N GLY A 224 2.66 12.11 9.53
CA GLY A 224 1.99 11.28 10.54
C GLY A 224 1.47 12.07 11.73
N PRO A 225 2.29 12.89 12.42
CA PRO A 225 1.84 13.72 13.54
C PRO A 225 0.70 14.67 13.15
N TRP A 226 0.76 15.24 11.94
CA TRP A 226 -0.33 16.06 11.41
C TRP A 226 -1.60 15.25 11.21
N LEU A 227 -1.51 14.07 10.61
CA LEU A 227 -2.64 13.17 10.40
C LEU A 227 -3.32 12.77 11.72
N GLU A 228 -2.52 12.57 12.77
CA GLU A 228 -3.03 12.20 14.10
C GLU A 228 -3.66 13.38 14.83
N SER A 229 -3.11 14.60 14.69
CA SER A 229 -3.73 15.82 15.22
C SER A 229 -5.14 16.03 14.65
N TYR A 230 -5.34 15.78 13.35
CA TYR A 230 -6.67 15.81 12.74
C TYR A 230 -7.63 14.73 13.27
N ARG A 231 -7.11 13.55 13.62
CA ARG A 231 -7.92 12.45 14.20
C ARG A 231 -8.29 12.68 15.66
N GLY A 232 -7.40 13.35 16.41
CA GLY A 232 -7.60 13.69 17.82
C GLY A 232 -8.55 14.87 18.03
N MET A 233 -8.61 15.79 17.07
CA MET A 233 -9.37 17.04 17.16
C MET A 233 -10.83 16.88 17.65
N PRO A 234 -11.65 15.91 17.18
CA PRO A 234 -13.01 15.76 17.69
C PRO A 234 -13.06 15.40 19.18
N ARG A 235 -12.10 14.64 19.68
CA ARG A 235 -12.02 14.28 21.11
C ARG A 235 -11.55 15.44 21.94
N GLU A 236 -10.56 16.18 21.45
CA GLU A 236 -10.04 17.38 22.10
C GLU A 236 -11.12 18.46 22.22
N LEU A 237 -11.87 18.72 21.14
CA LEU A 237 -12.99 19.66 21.14
C LEU A 237 -14.10 19.27 22.12
N VAL A 238 -14.42 17.97 22.25
CA VAL A 238 -15.41 17.49 23.23
C VAL A 238 -14.91 17.63 24.67
N GLN A 239 -13.61 17.41 24.92
CA GLN A 239 -13.01 17.59 26.24
C GLN A 239 -12.92 19.06 26.64
N GLU A 240 -12.52 19.93 25.72
CA GLU A 240 -12.44 21.38 25.93
C GLU A 240 -13.84 21.98 26.14
N ALA A 241 -14.84 21.55 25.35
CA ALA A 241 -16.24 21.90 25.57
C ALA A 241 -16.78 21.45 26.94
N ALA A 242 -16.35 20.28 27.43
CA ALA A 242 -16.75 19.78 28.74
C ALA A 242 -16.16 20.62 29.88
N THR A 243 -14.91 21.10 29.74
CA THR A 243 -14.29 21.98 30.73
C THR A 243 -14.96 23.34 30.82
N TRP A 244 -15.35 23.95 29.69
CA TRP A 244 -16.02 25.25 29.68
C TRP A 244 -17.43 25.21 30.27
N ARG A 245 -18.09 24.03 30.24
CA ARG A 245 -19.40 23.82 30.87
C ARG A 245 -19.33 23.84 32.39
N GLU A 246 -18.19 23.45 32.99
CA GLU A 246 -18.00 23.51 34.44
C GLU A 246 -17.82 24.97 34.93
N ASP A 247 -17.36 25.87 34.07
CA ASP A 247 -17.18 27.30 34.36
C ASP A 247 -18.47 28.14 34.20
N GLY A 248 -19.59 27.52 33.80
CA GLY A 248 -20.92 28.15 33.76
C GLY A 248 -21.19 29.04 32.54
N GLU A 249 -20.32 29.05 31.53
CA GLU A 249 -20.56 29.74 30.26
C GLU A 249 -21.21 28.80 29.23
N GLU A 250 -22.35 29.22 28.66
CA GLU A 250 -22.91 28.56 27.47
C GLU A 250 -22.03 28.87 26.26
N VAL A 251 -21.22 27.89 25.86
CA VAL A 251 -20.38 28.02 24.67
C VAL A 251 -21.12 27.49 23.46
N TRP A 252 -21.49 28.43 22.58
CA TRP A 252 -22.01 28.14 21.26
C TRP A 252 -20.84 27.90 20.29
N PHE A 253 -20.60 26.64 19.96
CA PHE A 253 -19.71 26.33 18.83
C PHE A 253 -20.44 26.66 17.54
N ALA A 254 -20.06 27.78 16.91
CA ALA A 254 -20.33 28.01 15.51
C ALA A 254 -19.46 27.04 14.72
N VAL A 255 -19.90 25.79 14.60
CA VAL A 255 -19.32 24.87 13.64
C VAL A 255 -19.68 25.44 12.28
N ASP A 256 -18.70 26.05 11.62
CA ASP A 256 -18.84 26.48 10.25
C ASP A 256 -19.10 25.21 9.42
N ASP A 257 -20.35 25.03 9.06
CA ASP A 257 -20.91 23.82 8.46
C ASP A 257 -20.20 23.48 7.15
N GLU A 258 -19.55 24.48 6.53
CA GLU A 258 -18.74 24.35 5.34
C GLU A 258 -17.34 23.77 5.63
N ALA A 259 -16.70 24.17 6.75
CA ALA A 259 -15.41 23.61 7.18
C ALA A 259 -15.55 22.15 7.63
N CYS A 260 -16.65 21.83 8.32
CA CYS A 260 -16.98 20.45 8.71
C CYS A 260 -17.31 19.56 7.49
N ARG A 261 -18.03 20.09 6.50
CA ARG A 261 -18.26 19.36 5.23
C ARG A 261 -16.98 19.15 4.43
N ARG A 262 -16.07 20.13 4.39
CA ARG A 262 -14.79 20.00 3.68
C ARG A 262 -13.88 18.97 4.34
N SER A 263 -13.77 18.96 5.67
CA SER A 263 -12.97 17.97 6.40
C SER A 263 -13.53 16.54 6.26
N LEU A 264 -14.86 16.37 6.25
CA LEU A 264 -15.52 15.10 5.96
C LEU A 264 -15.33 14.64 4.50
N SER A 265 -15.28 15.56 3.54
CA SER A 265 -15.02 15.22 2.13
C SER A 265 -13.57 14.76 1.88
N LEU A 266 -12.60 15.31 2.62
CA LEU A 266 -11.20 14.85 2.65
C LEU A 266 -11.08 13.45 3.26
N TYR A 267 -11.85 13.17 4.32
CA TYR A 267 -12.00 11.83 4.88
C TYR A 267 -12.57 10.86 3.84
N GLY A 268 -13.60 11.28 3.10
CA GLY A 268 -14.17 10.51 2.00
C GLY A 268 -13.17 10.22 0.87
N LEU A 269 -12.29 11.18 0.52
CA LEU A 269 -11.29 11.04 -0.55
C LEU A 269 -10.07 10.19 -0.16
N LEU A 270 -9.63 10.24 1.11
CA LEU A 270 -8.53 9.41 1.63
C LEU A 270 -8.99 8.02 2.08
N TYR A 271 -10.29 7.85 2.37
CA TYR A 271 -10.93 6.60 2.77
C TYR A 271 -12.24 6.39 1.97
N LEU A 272 -12.14 6.12 0.65
CA LEU A 272 -13.32 5.74 -0.12
C LEU A 272 -13.73 4.30 0.21
N GLY A 273 -14.72 4.19 1.10
CA GLY A 273 -15.37 2.92 1.43
C GLY A 273 -16.75 3.02 2.08
N ALA A 274 -17.44 4.17 2.02
CA ALA A 274 -18.91 4.30 2.12
C ALA A 274 -19.31 5.79 1.99
N PRO A 275 -20.33 6.15 1.19
CA PRO A 275 -21.03 7.41 1.44
C PRO A 275 -21.68 7.33 2.82
N PRO A 276 -21.72 8.41 3.62
CA PRO A 276 -22.60 8.45 4.78
C PRO A 276 -24.03 8.28 4.25
N GLU A 277 -24.60 7.08 4.45
CA GLU A 277 -26.02 6.86 4.20
C GLU A 277 -26.79 7.81 5.10
N THR A 278 -27.62 8.62 4.46
CA THR A 278 -28.71 9.42 5.04
C THR A 278 -28.27 10.53 6.01
N THR A 279 -28.50 11.76 5.54
CA THR A 279 -28.76 12.95 6.35
C THR A 279 -29.43 12.59 7.68
N PRO A 280 -28.83 12.91 8.85
CA PRO A 280 -29.64 13.05 10.03
C PRO A 280 -30.59 14.23 9.76
N GLU A 281 -31.91 13.97 9.87
CA GLU A 281 -32.87 15.05 10.03
C GLU A 281 -32.34 16.02 11.08
N ARG A 282 -32.44 17.33 10.80
CA ARG A 282 -32.13 18.40 11.75
C ARG A 282 -32.63 18.00 13.15
N PRO A 283 -31.75 17.86 14.16
CA PRO A 283 -32.22 18.03 15.52
C PRO A 283 -32.49 19.53 15.66
N SER A 284 -33.75 19.92 15.47
CA SER A 284 -34.25 21.16 16.01
C SER A 284 -34.03 21.13 17.52
N GLY A 285 -33.00 21.82 18.00
CA GLY A 285 -32.71 21.99 19.42
C GLY A 285 -32.41 20.68 20.14
N LEU A 286 -31.13 20.31 20.24
CA LEU A 286 -30.70 19.34 21.23
C LEU A 286 -30.63 20.04 22.60
N VAL A 287 -31.81 20.29 23.18
CA VAL A 287 -31.94 20.59 24.62
C VAL A 287 -31.78 19.25 25.33
N LEU A 288 -30.60 18.99 25.89
CA LEU A 288 -30.44 17.93 26.88
C LEU A 288 -31.11 18.43 28.16
N ALA A 289 -32.33 17.96 28.40
CA ALA A 289 -33.03 18.15 29.66
C ALA A 289 -32.31 17.38 30.79
N ASP A 290 -32.32 18.03 31.96
CA ASP A 290 -31.77 17.68 33.29
C ASP A 290 -31.39 16.22 33.59
#